data_AF-A0A0C2ISQ9-F1
#
_entry.id   AF-A0A0C2ISQ9-F1
#
_cell.length_a   1.000
_cell.length_b   1.000
_cell.length_c   1.000
_cell.angle_alpha   90.00
_cell.angle_beta   90.00
_cell.angle_gamma   90.00
#
_symmetry.space_group_name_H-M   'P 1'
#
loop_
_entity.id
_entity.type
_entity.pdbx_description
1 polymer ?
#
loop_
_entity_poly.entity_id
_entity_poly.type
_entity_poly.pdbx_seq_one_letter_code
_entity_poly.pdbx_strand_id
1 'polypeptide(L)'
;MSIVDFPECFMIYKWYNVFEEYTIKTKFYRLKQEILEYINSSEFIYPSDYFAGMDSIETFKTIISKALKSLGGSAYIKLLWSSPKDSGWLCLNGRPIVDSFEDLCLVMANSDNLINDFKMISEGRIQHPNLALREPCEIDESLEFRCFIKDRQFVGCCQRNVDLFHQFLHDQKSDILKHIGDFIANRFLPKWKNEPSLILDVFLR
;
A
#
# COMPACT_ATOMS: atom_id res chain seq x y z
N MET A 1 3.59 -8.82 -21.45
CA MET A 1 2.39 -8.48 -20.65
C MET A 1 1.84 -7.21 -21.28
N SER A 2 0.65 -7.22 -21.88
CA SER A 2 0.01 -5.95 -22.22
C SER A 2 -0.20 -5.20 -20.90
N ILE A 3 0.10 -3.89 -20.88
CA ILE A 3 0.04 -3.00 -19.71
C ILE A 3 -1.37 -2.91 -19.08
N VAL A 4 -2.34 -3.67 -19.57
CA VAL A 4 -3.75 -3.29 -19.49
C VAL A 4 -4.45 -3.78 -18.23
N ASP A 5 -3.97 -4.82 -17.52
CA ASP A 5 -4.62 -5.25 -16.28
C ASP A 5 -3.61 -5.79 -15.27
N PHE A 6 -3.43 -5.09 -14.14
CA PHE A 6 -2.77 -5.66 -12.97
C PHE A 6 -3.62 -6.84 -12.45
N PRO A 7 -3.07 -8.05 -12.28
CA PRO A 7 -3.85 -9.19 -11.80
C PRO A 7 -4.53 -8.89 -10.46
N GLU A 8 -5.81 -9.26 -10.33
CA GLU A 8 -6.57 -9.02 -9.10
C GLU A 8 -5.94 -9.68 -7.87
N CYS A 9 -5.24 -10.81 -8.05
CA CYS A 9 -4.59 -11.51 -6.95
C CYS A 9 -3.57 -10.65 -6.20
N PHE A 10 -3.03 -9.60 -6.84
CA PHE A 10 -2.10 -8.67 -6.23
C PHE A 10 -2.78 -7.53 -5.45
N MET A 11 -4.11 -7.40 -5.50
CA MET A 11 -4.81 -6.45 -4.65
C MET A 11 -4.62 -6.81 -3.17
N ILE A 12 -4.32 -5.82 -2.33
CA ILE A 12 -3.94 -6.04 -0.93
C ILE A 12 -4.94 -6.90 -0.15
N TYR A 13 -6.24 -6.67 -0.33
CA TYR A 13 -7.27 -7.42 0.40
C TYR A 13 -7.37 -8.89 -0.04
N LYS A 14 -6.85 -9.26 -1.21
CA LYS A 14 -6.87 -10.65 -1.72
C LYS A 14 -5.74 -11.48 -1.12
N TRP A 15 -4.57 -10.88 -0.86
CA TRP A 15 -3.41 -11.60 -0.33
C TRP A 15 -3.15 -11.39 1.16
N TYR A 16 -3.65 -10.31 1.77
CA TYR A 16 -3.32 -9.95 3.16
C TYR A 16 -3.58 -11.10 4.15
N ASN A 17 -4.77 -11.69 4.14
CA ASN A 17 -5.12 -12.77 5.10
C ASN A 17 -4.21 -14.01 4.96
N VAL A 18 -3.62 -14.25 3.78
CA VAL A 18 -2.71 -15.37 3.55
C VAL A 18 -1.34 -15.13 4.20
N PHE A 19 -0.93 -13.86 4.27
CA PHE A 19 0.39 -13.42 4.73
C PHE A 19 0.33 -12.47 5.92
N GLU A 20 -0.76 -12.47 6.68
CA GLU A 20 -0.97 -11.56 7.81
C GLU A 20 0.17 -11.65 8.83
N GLU A 21 0.69 -12.85 9.07
CA GLU A 21 1.81 -13.10 9.98
C GLU A 21 3.17 -12.53 9.50
N TYR A 22 3.29 -12.21 8.20
CA TYR A 22 4.54 -11.72 7.58
C TYR A 22 4.42 -10.28 7.06
N THR A 23 3.31 -9.60 7.31
CA THR A 23 3.07 -8.26 6.76
C THR A 23 2.60 -7.30 7.83
N ILE A 24 2.65 -6.00 7.50
CA ILE A 24 2.22 -4.94 8.42
C ILE A 24 0.72 -5.08 8.67
N LYS A 25 0.34 -5.09 9.95
CA LYS A 25 -1.05 -5.10 10.43
C LYS A 25 -1.88 -4.07 9.67
N THR A 26 -2.97 -4.52 9.08
CA THR A 26 -3.78 -3.70 8.18
C THR A 26 -5.26 -3.81 8.52
N LYS A 27 -5.97 -2.69 8.46
CA LYS A 27 -7.43 -2.63 8.55
C LYS A 27 -8.01 -2.21 7.21
N PHE A 28 -9.11 -2.85 6.83
CA PHE A 28 -9.77 -2.60 5.55
C PHE A 28 -11.10 -1.90 5.75
N TYR A 29 -11.33 -0.89 4.92
CA TYR A 29 -12.57 -0.12 4.89
C TYR A 29 -13.05 0.02 3.46
N ARG A 30 -14.36 -0.06 3.26
CA ARG A 30 -14.93 0.22 1.94
C ARG A 30 -14.86 1.73 1.70
N LEU A 31 -14.24 2.13 0.60
CA LEU A 31 -14.19 3.53 0.17
C LEU A 31 -15.61 4.01 -0.16
N LYS A 32 -15.94 5.22 0.28
CA LYS A 32 -17.23 5.85 0.06
C LYS A 32 -17.30 6.48 -1.33
N GLN A 33 -18.49 6.47 -1.94
CA GLN A 33 -18.69 7.00 -3.29
C GLN A 33 -18.42 8.51 -3.31
N GLU A 34 -18.82 9.20 -2.26
CA GLU A 34 -18.64 10.62 -2.03
C GLU A 34 -17.14 11.00 -2.02
N ILE A 35 -16.26 10.12 -1.55
CA ILE A 35 -14.80 10.33 -1.61
C ILE A 35 -14.28 10.18 -3.04
N LEU A 36 -14.83 9.24 -3.82
CA LEU A 36 -14.50 9.11 -5.24
C LEU A 36 -14.95 10.35 -6.02
N GLU A 37 -16.11 10.90 -5.70
CA GLU A 37 -16.61 12.15 -6.28
C GLU A 37 -15.71 13.33 -5.93
N TYR A 38 -15.27 13.43 -4.67
CA TYR A 38 -14.30 14.42 -4.22
C TYR A 38 -12.99 14.36 -5.01
N ILE A 39 -12.42 13.16 -5.16
CA ILE A 39 -11.14 12.96 -5.87
C ILE A 39 -11.26 13.32 -7.36
N ASN A 40 -12.43 13.12 -7.96
CA ASN A 40 -12.69 13.50 -9.35
C ASN A 40 -13.13 14.96 -9.52
N SER A 41 -13.28 15.72 -8.43
CA SER A 41 -13.65 17.12 -8.51
C SER A 41 -12.49 17.95 -9.07
N SER A 42 -12.80 18.91 -9.94
CA SER A 42 -11.80 19.77 -10.57
C SER A 42 -11.39 20.97 -9.70
N GLU A 43 -12.12 21.20 -8.61
CA GLU A 43 -11.90 22.32 -7.70
C GLU A 43 -11.11 21.86 -6.49
N PHE A 44 -10.08 22.62 -6.11
CA PHE A 44 -9.38 22.39 -4.86
C PHE A 44 -10.23 22.89 -3.69
N ILE A 45 -11.05 21.99 -3.12
CA ILE A 45 -11.85 22.25 -1.93
C ILE A 45 -11.25 21.44 -0.77
N TYR A 46 -11.10 22.07 0.38
CA TYR A 46 -10.60 21.38 1.57
C TYR A 46 -11.63 20.34 2.06
N PRO A 47 -11.22 19.14 2.50
CA PRO A 47 -12.17 18.06 2.78
C PRO A 47 -13.28 18.42 3.78
N SER A 48 -12.98 19.19 4.82
CA SER A 48 -14.03 19.57 5.80
C SER A 48 -15.13 20.41 5.18
N ASP A 49 -14.79 21.25 4.20
CA ASP A 49 -15.74 22.13 3.51
C ASP A 49 -16.52 21.35 2.44
N TYR A 50 -15.83 20.49 1.69
CA TYR A 50 -16.46 19.67 0.65
C TYR A 50 -17.52 18.72 1.22
N PHE A 51 -17.22 18.09 2.35
CA PHE A 51 -18.10 17.08 2.97
C PHE A 51 -19.07 17.66 4.01
N ALA A 52 -19.19 18.98 4.12
CA ALA A 52 -20.04 19.63 5.11
C ALA A 52 -21.51 19.16 4.98
N GLY A 53 -22.08 18.66 6.07
CA GLY A 53 -23.48 18.20 6.12
C GLY A 53 -23.76 16.82 5.52
N MET A 54 -22.72 16.06 5.13
CA MET A 54 -22.89 14.68 4.61
C MET A 54 -22.84 13.63 5.73
N ASP A 55 -23.99 13.20 6.24
CA ASP A 55 -24.09 12.21 7.35
C ASP A 55 -23.32 10.91 7.11
N SER A 56 -23.29 10.44 5.86
CA SER A 56 -22.56 9.22 5.45
C SER A 56 -21.05 9.38 5.64
N ILE A 57 -20.53 10.57 5.39
CA ILE A 57 -19.12 10.93 5.58
C ILE A 57 -18.81 11.18 7.03
N GLU A 58 -19.68 11.83 7.81
CA GLU A 58 -19.47 12.01 9.25
C GLU A 58 -19.37 10.66 9.99
N THR A 59 -20.20 9.69 9.58
CA THR A 59 -20.11 8.31 10.07
C THR A 59 -18.76 7.68 9.67
N PHE A 60 -18.32 7.89 8.43
CA PHE A 60 -17.06 7.35 7.93
C PHE A 60 -15.83 7.99 8.59
N LYS A 61 -15.82 9.32 8.79
CA LYS A 61 -14.83 10.07 9.58
C LYS A 61 -14.66 9.47 10.97
N THR A 62 -15.77 9.14 11.64
CA THR A 62 -15.76 8.48 12.95
C THR A 62 -15.12 7.09 12.88
N ILE A 63 -15.42 6.30 11.83
CA ILE A 63 -14.83 4.98 11.61
C ILE A 63 -13.31 5.08 11.39
N ILE A 64 -12.87 5.99 10.52
CA ILE A 64 -11.46 6.23 10.22
C ILE A 64 -10.72 6.72 11.46
N SER A 65 -11.29 7.68 12.21
CA SER A 65 -10.70 8.17 13.46
C SER A 65 -10.50 7.06 14.50
N LYS A 66 -11.48 6.14 14.63
CA LYS A 66 -11.35 4.95 15.49
C LYS A 66 -10.28 3.99 14.97
N ALA A 67 -10.19 3.81 13.65
CA ALA A 67 -9.19 2.97 13.01
C ALA A 67 -7.77 3.49 13.29
N LEU A 68 -7.52 4.76 13.05
CA LEU A 68 -6.23 5.41 13.28
C LEU A 68 -5.82 5.30 14.74
N LYS A 69 -6.72 5.61 15.69
CA LYS A 69 -6.46 5.42 17.14
C LYS A 69 -6.03 4.00 17.48
N SER A 70 -6.67 3.00 16.88
CA SER A 70 -6.34 1.58 17.12
C SER A 70 -5.05 1.10 16.43
N LEU A 71 -4.49 1.90 15.53
CA LEU A 71 -3.22 1.68 14.82
C LEU A 71 -2.08 2.56 15.37
N GLY A 72 -2.26 3.17 16.55
CA GLY A 72 -1.25 4.03 17.17
C GLY A 72 -1.38 5.53 16.83
N GLY A 73 -2.49 5.95 16.24
CA GLY A 73 -2.81 7.35 15.96
C GLY A 73 -2.60 7.78 14.51
N SER A 74 -1.88 6.99 13.71
CA SER A 74 -1.65 7.26 12.28
C SER A 74 -1.61 5.96 11.47
N ALA A 75 -1.59 6.06 10.14
CA ALA A 75 -1.52 4.90 9.24
C ALA A 75 -0.89 5.25 7.90
N TYR A 76 -0.23 4.26 7.28
CA TYR A 76 0.02 4.29 5.84
C TYR A 76 -1.26 3.97 5.07
N ILE A 77 -1.43 4.60 3.91
CA ILE A 77 -2.52 4.30 2.98
C ILE A 77 -2.04 3.32 1.90
N LYS A 78 -2.90 2.37 1.57
CA LYS A 78 -2.81 1.61 0.32
C LYS A 78 -4.21 1.42 -0.26
N LEU A 79 -4.37 1.71 -1.55
CA LEU A 79 -5.53 1.31 -2.33
C LEU A 79 -5.16 0.04 -3.10
N LEU A 80 -6.16 -0.76 -3.49
CA LEU A 80 -6.05 -1.99 -4.31
C LEU A 80 -4.61 -2.51 -4.49
N TRP A 81 -3.83 -1.95 -5.42
CA TRP A 81 -2.43 -2.29 -5.65
C TRP A 81 -1.45 -1.23 -5.16
N SER A 82 -1.86 0.03 -5.13
CA SER A 82 -0.95 1.18 -5.11
C SER A 82 -0.97 1.92 -3.76
N SER A 83 0.15 2.54 -3.41
CA SER A 83 0.27 3.35 -2.19
C SER A 83 0.65 4.78 -2.59
N PRO A 84 0.04 5.82 -1.99
CA PRO A 84 0.24 7.20 -2.38
C PRO A 84 1.54 7.78 -1.82
N LYS A 85 2.67 7.15 -2.14
CA LYS A 85 3.99 7.52 -1.59
C LYS A 85 4.49 8.88 -2.08
N ASP A 86 3.99 9.30 -3.23
CA ASP A 86 4.30 10.50 -3.99
C ASP A 86 3.59 11.76 -3.47
N SER A 87 2.53 11.63 -2.68
CA SER A 87 1.75 12.74 -2.13
C SER A 87 1.93 12.95 -0.63
N GLY A 88 2.93 12.30 -0.01
CA GLY A 88 3.23 12.42 1.42
C GLY A 88 3.69 13.82 1.86
N TRP A 89 4.08 14.68 0.92
CA TRP A 89 4.45 16.08 1.18
C TRP A 89 3.26 16.93 1.68
N LEU A 90 2.03 16.45 1.51
CA LEU A 90 0.81 17.08 2.05
C LEU A 90 0.61 16.84 3.54
N CYS A 91 1.25 15.81 4.10
CA CYS A 91 1.20 15.52 5.53
C CYS A 91 2.25 16.35 6.29
N LEU A 92 1.94 16.73 7.52
CA LEU A 92 2.86 17.52 8.38
C LEU A 92 4.20 16.81 8.66
N ASN A 93 4.21 15.47 8.58
CA ASN A 93 5.41 14.66 8.78
C ASN A 93 6.26 14.50 7.49
N GLY A 94 5.82 15.06 6.35
CA GLY A 94 6.48 14.94 5.05
C GLY A 94 6.51 13.52 4.48
N ARG A 95 5.73 12.60 5.04
CA ARG A 95 5.65 11.17 4.66
C ARG A 95 4.19 10.81 4.35
N PRO A 96 3.93 9.74 3.59
CA PRO A 96 2.56 9.28 3.30
C PRO A 96 1.92 8.55 4.51
N ILE A 97 2.01 9.16 5.69
CA ILE A 97 1.49 8.67 6.97
C ILE A 97 0.43 9.66 7.42
N VAL A 98 -0.84 9.24 7.37
CA VAL A 98 -1.99 10.09 7.70
C VAL A 98 -2.41 9.89 9.15
N ASP A 99 -2.79 10.97 9.83
CA ASP A 99 -3.30 10.94 11.20
C ASP A 99 -4.74 11.48 11.34
N SER A 100 -5.32 11.96 10.23
CA SER A 100 -6.66 12.53 10.15
C SER A 100 -7.42 12.02 8.91
N PHE A 101 -8.72 12.28 8.86
CA PHE A 101 -9.53 12.01 7.67
C PHE A 101 -9.19 12.98 6.53
N GLU A 102 -8.88 14.22 6.87
CA GLU A 102 -8.50 15.28 5.96
C GLU A 102 -7.20 14.92 5.24
N ASP A 103 -6.17 14.51 5.97
CA ASP A 103 -4.91 14.00 5.42
C ASP A 103 -5.16 12.83 4.47
N LEU A 104 -6.04 11.89 4.87
CA LEU A 104 -6.41 10.76 4.04
C LEU A 104 -7.01 11.19 2.70
N CYS A 105 -7.94 12.14 2.71
CA CYS A 105 -8.55 12.67 1.49
C CYS A 105 -7.53 13.41 0.62
N LEU A 106 -6.71 14.28 1.21
CA LEU A 106 -5.73 15.08 0.49
C LEU A 106 -4.64 14.22 -0.16
N VAL A 107 -4.06 13.29 0.59
CA VAL A 107 -3.03 12.37 0.09
C VAL A 107 -3.57 11.50 -1.04
N MET A 108 -4.80 10.99 -0.92
CA MET A 108 -5.40 10.18 -1.99
C MET A 108 -5.72 11.00 -3.24
N ALA A 109 -6.25 12.21 -3.09
CA ALA A 109 -6.65 13.06 -4.22
C ALA A 109 -5.47 13.57 -5.05
N ASN A 110 -4.27 13.66 -4.45
CA ASN A 110 -3.09 14.24 -5.08
C ASN A 110 -2.00 13.20 -5.41
N SER A 111 -2.35 11.92 -5.50
CA SER A 111 -1.40 10.84 -5.77
C SER A 111 -1.54 10.31 -7.20
N ASP A 112 -0.47 10.48 -7.98
CA ASP A 112 -0.34 9.90 -9.32
C ASP A 112 -0.26 8.37 -9.25
N ASN A 113 0.31 7.83 -8.18
CA ASN A 113 0.37 6.37 -7.95
C ASN A 113 -1.02 5.73 -7.88
N LEU A 114 -2.05 6.47 -7.46
CA LEU A 114 -3.41 5.94 -7.33
C LEU A 114 -4.27 6.06 -8.60
N ILE A 115 -3.78 6.75 -9.65
CA ILE A 115 -4.55 6.99 -10.89
C ILE A 115 -5.10 5.70 -11.48
N ASN A 116 -4.27 4.65 -11.57
CA ASN A 116 -4.71 3.38 -12.16
C ASN A 116 -5.73 2.66 -11.27
N ASP A 117 -5.56 2.71 -9.95
CA ASP A 117 -6.50 2.13 -9.00
C ASP A 117 -7.87 2.83 -9.12
N PHE A 118 -7.91 4.16 -9.16
CA PHE A 118 -9.15 4.93 -9.36
C PHE A 118 -9.77 4.70 -10.73
N LYS A 119 -8.97 4.58 -11.80
CA LYS A 119 -9.46 4.23 -13.12
C LYS A 119 -10.23 2.91 -13.10
N MET A 120 -9.66 1.86 -12.51
CA MET A 120 -10.31 0.55 -12.40
C MET A 120 -11.62 0.59 -11.59
N ILE A 121 -11.69 1.46 -10.57
CA ILE A 121 -12.90 1.68 -9.77
C ILE A 121 -13.95 2.43 -10.59
N SER A 122 -13.57 3.51 -11.28
CA SER A 122 -14.47 4.35 -12.07
C SER A 122 -15.07 3.62 -13.29
N GLU A 123 -14.31 2.71 -13.90
CA GLU A 123 -14.77 1.83 -14.98
C GLU A 123 -15.70 0.69 -14.47
N GLY A 124 -15.99 0.62 -13.17
CA GLY A 124 -16.86 -0.40 -12.58
C GLY A 124 -16.26 -1.80 -12.52
N ARG A 125 -14.97 -1.97 -12.84
CA ARG A 125 -14.26 -3.26 -12.74
C ARG A 125 -14.08 -3.69 -11.27
N ILE A 126 -14.09 -2.73 -10.35
CA ILE A 126 -13.96 -2.96 -8.90
C ILE A 126 -15.24 -2.53 -8.19
N GLN A 127 -16.10 -3.49 -7.84
CA GLN A 127 -17.39 -3.20 -7.18
C GLN A 127 -17.24 -2.71 -5.73
N HIS A 128 -16.18 -3.15 -5.04
CA HIS A 128 -15.95 -2.88 -3.63
C HIS A 128 -14.53 -2.37 -3.40
N PRO A 129 -14.26 -1.08 -3.70
CA PRO A 129 -12.95 -0.50 -3.48
C PRO A 129 -12.58 -0.53 -2.00
N ASN A 130 -11.47 -1.21 -1.70
CA ASN A 130 -10.97 -1.37 -0.33
C ASN A 130 -9.83 -0.40 -0.08
N LEU A 131 -10.04 0.48 0.89
CA LEU A 131 -9.01 1.30 1.53
C LEU A 131 -8.32 0.47 2.61
N ALA A 132 -7.01 0.30 2.51
CA ALA A 132 -6.19 -0.34 3.52
C ALA A 132 -5.46 0.73 4.35
N LEU A 133 -5.72 0.74 5.66
CA LEU A 133 -4.98 1.50 6.66
C LEU A 133 -3.98 0.58 7.33
N ARG A 134 -2.69 0.83 7.15
CA ARG A 134 -1.61 -0.04 7.64
C ARG A 134 -0.90 0.63 8.82
N GLU A 135 -0.65 -0.14 9.87
CA GLU A 135 0.07 0.33 11.06
C GLU A 135 1.44 0.91 10.65
N PRO A 136 1.76 2.16 11.05
CA PRO A 136 3.06 2.73 10.77
C PRO A 136 4.14 1.90 11.47
N CYS A 137 5.20 1.61 10.74
CA CYS A 137 6.41 1.04 11.31
C CYS A 137 7.62 1.72 10.69
N GLU A 138 8.68 1.83 11.49
CA GLU A 138 9.98 2.21 10.97
C GLU A 138 10.50 1.08 10.09
N ILE A 139 10.75 1.41 8.83
CA ILE A 139 11.38 0.53 7.85
C ILE A 139 12.71 1.19 7.54
N ASP A 140 13.80 0.48 7.82
CA ASP A 140 15.11 0.86 7.31
C ASP A 140 15.11 0.62 5.79
N GLU A 141 15.09 1.70 5.02
CA GLU A 141 15.04 1.64 3.56
C GLU A 141 16.25 0.90 2.95
N SER A 142 17.37 0.82 3.67
CA SER A 142 18.55 0.07 3.23
C SER A 142 18.32 -1.45 3.23
N LEU A 143 17.35 -1.92 4.03
CA LEU A 143 16.96 -3.32 4.20
C LEU A 143 15.65 -3.67 3.47
N GLU A 144 15.16 -2.81 2.59
CA GLU A 144 14.04 -3.10 1.70
C GLU A 144 14.56 -3.62 0.35
N PHE A 145 14.07 -4.78 -0.09
CA PHE A 145 14.51 -5.49 -1.28
C PHE A 145 13.35 -5.81 -2.21
N ARG A 146 13.57 -5.61 -3.51
CA ARG A 146 12.69 -6.10 -4.57
C ARG A 146 13.16 -7.46 -5.05
N CYS A 147 12.34 -8.48 -4.83
CA CYS A 147 12.61 -9.87 -5.18
C CYS A 147 11.90 -10.25 -6.47
N PHE A 148 12.60 -10.98 -7.34
CA PHE A 148 12.09 -11.46 -8.62
C PHE A 148 11.87 -12.96 -8.54
N ILE A 149 10.62 -13.37 -8.75
CA ILE A 149 10.22 -14.78 -8.76
C ILE A 149 9.74 -15.10 -10.17
N LYS A 150 10.30 -16.15 -10.76
CA LYS A 150 9.90 -16.64 -12.08
C LYS A 150 9.63 -18.13 -12.00
N ASP A 151 8.51 -18.57 -12.54
CA ASP A 151 8.11 -19.98 -12.60
C ASP A 151 8.23 -20.69 -11.24
N ARG A 152 7.81 -19.98 -10.19
CA ARG A 152 7.86 -20.38 -8.77
C ARG A 152 9.27 -20.61 -8.24
N GLN A 153 10.27 -19.97 -8.83
CA GLN A 153 11.66 -19.99 -8.39
C GLN A 153 12.15 -18.58 -8.08
N PHE A 154 12.90 -18.44 -6.99
CA PHE A 154 13.58 -17.18 -6.66
C PHE A 154 14.75 -16.98 -7.62
N VAL A 155 14.71 -15.89 -8.39
CA VAL A 155 15.74 -15.56 -9.39
C VAL A 155 16.82 -14.66 -8.79
N GLY A 156 16.42 -13.75 -7.89
CA GLY A 156 17.31 -12.82 -7.22
C GLY A 156 16.56 -11.61 -6.67
N CYS A 157 17.28 -10.69 -6.05
CA CYS A 157 16.73 -9.44 -5.54
C CYS A 157 17.70 -8.26 -5.72
N CYS A 158 17.17 -7.05 -5.63
CA CYS A 158 17.94 -5.81 -5.55
C CYS A 158 17.40 -4.93 -4.40
N GLN A 159 18.20 -3.96 -3.94
CA GLN A 159 17.67 -2.95 -3.02
C GLN A 159 16.51 -2.19 -3.67
N ARG A 160 15.52 -1.83 -2.85
CA ARG A 160 14.34 -1.09 -3.28
C ARG A 160 14.60 0.40 -3.41
N ASN A 161 15.40 0.96 -2.49
CA ASN A 161 15.98 2.30 -2.59
C ASN A 161 17.40 2.17 -3.16
N VAL A 162 17.68 2.90 -4.24
CA VAL A 162 18.98 2.88 -4.96
C VAL A 162 19.75 4.19 -4.83
N ASP A 163 19.24 5.15 -4.06
CA ASP A 163 19.83 6.49 -3.93
C ASP A 163 21.08 6.48 -3.05
N LEU A 164 21.21 5.49 -2.17
CA LEU A 164 22.32 5.35 -1.22
C LEU A 164 23.01 4.00 -1.38
N PHE A 165 24.34 4.05 -1.40
CA PHE A 165 25.18 2.86 -1.31
C PHE A 165 25.47 2.53 0.16
N HIS A 166 25.22 1.27 0.54
CA HIS A 166 25.53 0.78 1.88
C HIS A 166 26.54 -0.37 1.82
N GLN A 167 27.76 -0.12 2.31
CA GLN A 167 28.86 -1.11 2.27
C GLN A 167 28.49 -2.43 2.94
N PHE A 168 27.77 -2.39 4.07
CA PHE A 168 27.39 -3.60 4.81
C PHE A 168 26.53 -4.57 3.98
N LEU A 169 25.76 -4.08 3.01
CA LEU A 169 24.95 -4.93 2.13
C LEU A 169 25.80 -5.73 1.16
N HIS A 170 26.94 -5.16 0.75
CA HIS A 170 27.93 -5.89 -0.04
C HIS A 170 28.60 -6.96 0.82
N ASP A 171 28.99 -6.60 2.05
CA ASP A 171 29.70 -7.50 2.96
C ASP A 171 28.82 -8.67 3.43
N GLN A 172 27.51 -8.44 3.60
CA GLN A 172 26.52 -9.43 4.07
C GLN A 172 25.67 -10.03 2.93
N LYS A 173 26.05 -9.81 1.67
CA LYS A 173 25.26 -10.19 0.48
C LYS A 173 24.79 -11.64 0.51
N SER A 174 25.68 -12.58 0.83
CA SER A 174 25.37 -14.01 0.85
C SER A 174 24.33 -14.36 1.91
N ASP A 175 24.43 -13.77 3.10
CA ASP A 175 23.49 -14.02 4.20
C ASP A 175 22.13 -13.40 3.92
N ILE A 176 22.10 -12.19 3.34
CA ILE A 176 20.87 -11.51 2.90
C ILE A 176 20.15 -12.37 1.85
N LEU A 177 20.86 -12.81 0.80
CA LEU A 177 20.29 -13.64 -0.25
C LEU A 177 19.76 -14.97 0.29
N LYS A 178 20.48 -15.60 1.23
CA LYS A 178 20.04 -16.82 1.88
C LYS A 178 18.76 -16.61 2.68
N HIS A 179 18.71 -15.59 3.53
CA HIS A 179 17.52 -15.28 4.34
C HIS A 179 16.28 -14.99 3.47
N ILE A 180 16.43 -14.16 2.44
CA ILE A 180 15.35 -13.84 1.50
C ILE A 180 14.91 -15.11 0.73
N GLY A 181 15.87 -15.89 0.23
CA GLY A 181 15.60 -17.14 -0.49
C GLY A 181 14.87 -18.16 0.38
N ASP A 182 15.30 -18.35 1.62
CA ASP A 182 14.68 -19.27 2.59
C ASP A 182 13.25 -18.81 2.93
N PHE A 183 13.02 -17.51 3.12
CA PHE A 183 11.68 -16.97 3.32
C PHE A 183 10.78 -17.25 2.10
N ILE A 184 11.27 -16.95 0.88
CA ILE A 184 10.48 -17.13 -0.34
C ILE A 184 10.14 -18.61 -0.55
N ALA A 185 11.12 -19.51 -0.42
CA ALA A 185 10.95 -20.94 -0.66
C ALA A 185 10.08 -21.62 0.40
N ASN A 186 10.29 -21.29 1.69
CA ASN A 186 9.70 -22.04 2.80
C ASN A 186 8.44 -21.39 3.38
N ARG A 187 8.22 -20.08 3.18
CA ARG A 187 7.09 -19.35 3.78
C ARG A 187 6.16 -18.74 2.73
N PHE A 188 6.69 -18.09 1.70
CA PHE A 188 5.89 -17.40 0.69
C PHE A 188 5.29 -18.35 -0.36
N LEU A 189 6.13 -19.04 -1.14
CA LEU A 189 5.71 -19.90 -2.25
C LEU A 189 4.78 -21.06 -1.86
N PRO A 190 4.91 -21.69 -0.67
CA PRO A 190 3.96 -22.72 -0.26
C PRO A 190 2.53 -22.19 -0.18
N LYS A 191 2.35 -20.91 0.19
CA LYS A 191 1.05 -20.26 0.31
C LYS A 191 0.59 -19.54 -0.97
N TRP A 192 1.49 -18.91 -1.73
CA TRP A 192 1.14 -18.21 -2.97
C TRP A 192 0.93 -19.18 -4.14
N LYS A 193 -0.31 -19.28 -4.65
CA LYS A 193 -0.68 -20.16 -5.76
C LYS A 193 -1.20 -19.44 -7.01
N ASN A 194 -1.46 -18.13 -6.94
CA ASN A 194 -2.18 -17.39 -7.98
C ASN A 194 -1.36 -17.17 -9.25
N GLU A 195 -0.09 -16.79 -9.11
CA GLU A 195 0.79 -16.48 -10.24
C GLU A 195 2.15 -17.17 -10.08
N PRO A 196 2.69 -17.83 -11.11
CA PRO A 196 3.98 -18.49 -11.04
C PRO A 196 5.15 -17.49 -11.06
N SER A 197 4.94 -16.31 -11.66
CA SER A 197 5.97 -15.27 -11.78
C SER A 197 5.45 -13.96 -11.23
N LEU A 198 6.22 -13.30 -10.36
CA LEU A 198 5.83 -12.05 -9.72
C LEU A 198 7.05 -11.26 -9.21
N ILE A 199 6.78 -10.01 -8.82
CA ILE A 199 7.70 -9.18 -8.05
C ILE A 199 7.17 -9.10 -6.61
N LEU A 200 8.04 -9.35 -5.65
CA LEU A 200 7.74 -9.30 -4.22
C LEU A 200 8.69 -8.32 -3.53
N ASP A 201 8.16 -7.25 -2.96
CA ASP A 201 8.93 -6.36 -2.10
C ASP A 201 8.97 -6.95 -0.66
N VAL A 202 10.17 -7.09 -0.08
CA VAL A 202 10.44 -7.67 1.23
C VAL A 202 11.31 -6.70 2.03
N PHE A 203 11.00 -6.46 3.30
CA PHE A 203 11.93 -5.78 4.21
C PHE A 203 12.50 -6.77 5.22
N LEU A 204 13.79 -6.65 5.53
CA LEU A 204 14.43 -7.41 6.60
C LEU A 204 14.33 -6.63 7.91
N ARG A 205 14.01 -7.33 9.00
CA ARG A 205 13.96 -6.80 10.37
C ARG A 205 15.00 -7.52 11.23
#